data_AF-A0A3B9LDR6-F1
#
_entry.id   AF-A0A3B9LDR6-F1
#
_cell.length_a   1.000
_cell.length_b   1.000
_cell.length_c   1.000
_cell.angle_alpha   90.00
_cell.angle_beta   90.00
_cell.angle_gamma   90.00
#
_symmetry.space_group_name_H-M   'P 1'
#
loop_
_entity.id
_entity.type
_entity.pdbx_description
1 polymer ?
#
loop_
_entity_poly.entity_id
_entity_poly.type
_entity_poly.pdbx_seq_one_letter_code
_entity_poly.pdbx_strand_id
1 'polypeptide(L)'
;FCEYRARPDTRLREALRRFGLLLLVIGTFGAVIFPYVRTSKQIFGHYLYNVNSTFYMWCDSWPEAVAFTRAYNDRSGGRDFPPDQVPSPAKYWREHSAGQIAQRLMHGLKTLATRSAKATGYYKFVLLFALTAAVLAARQRQLFQRLIAEKLFAAIFCFLFVLSYVLLYAWYDAIVSDSRFILSLFLPFVFAASTLVLGLGKDRTFAIAGRRISFIELFAASLICLALTDVTYNALRICRLMT
;
A
#
# COMPACT_ATOMS: atom_id res chain seq x y z
N PHE A 1 -7.77 -33.58 -28.68
CA PHE A 1 -7.89 -33.49 -27.21
C PHE A 1 -6.91 -34.49 -26.59
N CYS A 2 -5.67 -34.06 -26.35
CA CYS A 2 -4.73 -34.80 -25.51
C CYS A 2 -4.45 -33.95 -24.29
N GLU A 3 -5.03 -34.31 -23.15
CA GLU A 3 -4.64 -33.77 -21.86
C GLU A 3 -3.17 -34.11 -21.63
N TYR A 4 -2.29 -33.11 -21.70
CA TYR A 4 -0.91 -33.22 -21.22
C TYR A 4 -0.95 -33.27 -19.69
N ARG A 5 -1.34 -34.42 -19.14
CA ARG A 5 -1.38 -34.68 -17.69
C ARG A 5 0.07 -34.72 -17.21
N ALA A 6 0.56 -33.61 -16.68
CA ALA A 6 1.91 -33.48 -16.14
C ALA A 6 2.24 -34.67 -15.22
N ARG A 7 3.36 -35.36 -15.48
CA ARG A 7 3.83 -36.51 -14.68
C ARG A 7 3.89 -36.12 -13.19
N PRO A 8 3.49 -37.00 -12.25
CA PRO A 8 3.43 -36.68 -10.82
C PRO A 8 4.77 -36.15 -10.25
N ASP A 9 5.91 -36.61 -10.76
CA ASP A 9 7.25 -36.14 -10.37
C ASP A 9 7.49 -34.65 -10.64
N THR A 10 6.91 -34.09 -11.71
CA THR A 10 7.09 -32.67 -12.02
C THR A 10 6.25 -31.78 -11.11
N ARG A 11 5.08 -32.25 -10.67
CA ARG A 11 4.23 -31.53 -9.71
C ARG A 11 4.86 -31.50 -8.31
N LEU A 12 5.40 -32.63 -7.85
CA LEU A 12 6.09 -32.70 -6.56
C LEU A 12 7.35 -31.80 -6.58
N ARG A 13 8.17 -31.88 -7.63
CA ARG A 13 9.37 -31.04 -7.77
C ARG A 13 9.04 -29.55 -7.79
N GLU A 14 7.98 -29.16 -8.48
CA GLU A 14 7.51 -27.77 -8.51
C GLU A 14 6.98 -27.32 -7.14
N ALA A 15 6.22 -28.16 -6.44
CA ALA A 15 5.74 -27.88 -5.09
C ALA A 15 6.90 -27.71 -4.10
N LEU A 16 7.90 -28.60 -4.14
CA LEU A 16 9.11 -28.50 -3.32
C LEU A 16 9.91 -27.25 -3.64
N ARG A 17 10.04 -26.88 -4.93
CA ARG A 17 10.69 -25.63 -5.33
C ARG A 17 9.97 -24.41 -4.76
N ARG A 18 8.64 -24.34 -4.89
CA ARG A 18 7.83 -23.25 -4.35
C ARG A 18 7.92 -23.16 -2.83
N PHE A 19 7.90 -24.32 -2.16
CA PHE A 19 8.07 -24.40 -0.72
C PHE A 19 9.47 -23.93 -0.29
N GLY A 20 10.52 -24.36 -0.98
CA GLY A 20 11.88 -23.88 -0.76
C GLY A 20 12.03 -22.38 -0.96
N LEU A 21 11.39 -21.81 -1.99
CA LEU A 21 11.34 -20.36 -2.20
C LEU A 21 10.58 -19.64 -1.08
N LEU A 22 9.47 -20.20 -0.60
CA LEU A 22 8.72 -19.64 0.52
C LEU A 22 9.58 -19.63 1.80
N LEU A 23 10.26 -20.73 2.11
CA LEU A 23 11.17 -20.80 3.25
C LEU A 23 12.33 -19.81 3.11
N LEU A 24 12.89 -19.66 1.92
CA LEU A 24 13.94 -18.67 1.66
C LEU A 24 13.42 -17.24 1.88
N VAL A 25 12.22 -16.90 1.42
CA VAL A 25 11.61 -15.58 1.63
C VAL A 25 11.35 -15.33 3.11
N ILE A 26 10.73 -16.28 3.82
CA ILE A 26 10.45 -16.16 5.26
C ILE A 26 11.75 -16.07 6.06
N GLY A 27 12.72 -16.92 5.75
CA GLY A 27 14.03 -16.94 6.42
C GLY A 27 14.82 -15.66 6.18
N THR A 28 14.84 -15.15 4.95
CA THR A 28 15.50 -13.88 4.61
C THR A 28 14.81 -12.71 5.30
N PHE A 29 13.49 -12.64 5.26
CA PHE A 29 12.73 -11.62 5.97
C PHE A 29 13.01 -11.67 7.48
N GLY A 30 12.97 -12.86 8.07
CA GLY A 30 13.29 -13.10 9.47
C GLY A 30 14.70 -12.62 9.82
N ALA A 31 15.70 -12.98 9.01
CA ALA A 31 17.10 -12.56 9.21
C ALA A 31 17.26 -11.03 9.15
N VAL A 32 16.57 -10.37 8.21
CA VAL A 32 16.61 -8.90 8.05
C VAL A 32 15.98 -8.20 9.25
N ILE A 33 14.85 -8.68 9.76
CA ILE A 33 14.17 -8.04 10.91
C ILE A 33 14.70 -8.50 12.27
N PHE A 34 15.51 -9.57 12.33
CA PHE A 34 15.97 -10.18 13.57
C PHE A 34 16.65 -9.18 14.54
N PRO A 35 17.52 -8.27 14.09
CA PRO A 35 18.13 -7.29 14.99
C PRO A 35 17.08 -6.40 15.69
N TYR A 36 16.05 -5.97 14.95
CA TYR A 36 14.93 -5.23 15.51
C TYR A 36 14.13 -6.08 16.50
N VAL A 37 13.76 -7.31 16.11
CA VAL A 37 12.96 -8.22 16.94
C VAL A 37 13.64 -8.56 18.26
N ARG A 38 14.94 -8.87 18.20
CA ARG A 38 15.77 -9.18 19.39
C ARG A 38 15.83 -7.97 20.33
N THR A 39 16.15 -6.79 19.78
CA THR A 39 16.27 -5.56 20.57
C THR A 39 14.93 -5.16 21.18
N SER A 40 13.84 -5.30 20.41
CA SER A 40 12.47 -5.06 20.87
C SER A 40 12.12 -5.94 22.08
N LYS A 41 12.45 -7.24 22.01
CA LYS A 41 12.22 -8.18 23.12
C LYS A 41 13.04 -7.83 24.36
N GLN A 42 14.28 -7.39 24.19
CA GLN A 42 15.17 -7.04 25.31
C GLN A 42 14.72 -5.77 26.04
N ILE A 43 14.28 -4.75 25.29
CA ILE A 43 13.91 -3.45 25.86
C ILE A 43 12.46 -3.46 26.37
N PHE A 44 11.54 -4.01 25.59
CA PHE A 44 10.09 -3.87 25.82
C PHE A 44 9.40 -5.18 26.20
N GLY A 45 10.11 -6.31 26.21
CA GLY A 45 9.50 -7.62 26.50
C GLY A 45 8.63 -8.20 25.38
N HIS A 46 8.50 -7.51 24.24
CA HIS A 46 7.68 -7.91 23.08
C HIS A 46 8.52 -7.96 21.79
N TYR A 47 8.25 -8.90 20.88
CA TYR A 47 9.06 -9.12 19.67
C TYR A 47 8.85 -8.08 18.56
N LEU A 48 7.66 -7.48 18.47
CA LEU A 48 7.30 -6.51 17.41
C LEU A 48 6.71 -5.25 18.06
N TYR A 49 7.35 -4.75 19.13
CA TYR A 49 6.86 -3.57 19.83
C TYR A 49 6.97 -2.31 18.96
N ASN A 50 5.83 -1.64 18.77
CA ASN A 50 5.77 -0.38 18.04
C ASN A 50 4.74 0.53 18.70
N VAL A 51 5.21 1.64 19.28
CA VAL A 51 4.40 2.64 19.98
C VAL A 51 3.22 3.16 19.13
N ASN A 52 3.37 3.23 17.80
CA ASN A 52 2.33 3.72 16.91
C ASN A 52 1.13 2.76 16.86
N SER A 53 1.39 1.45 16.76
CA SER A 53 0.35 0.42 16.70
C SER A 53 -0.14 -0.01 18.09
N THR A 54 0.74 0.06 19.09
CA THR A 54 0.41 -0.33 20.46
C THR A 54 -0.44 0.73 21.15
N PHE A 55 -0.14 2.02 20.97
CA PHE A 55 -0.81 3.10 21.69
C PHE A 55 -1.40 4.18 20.78
N TYR A 56 -0.58 4.81 19.91
CA TYR A 56 -1.01 6.03 19.22
C TYR A 56 -2.26 5.87 18.37
N MET A 57 -2.38 4.76 17.64
CA MET A 57 -3.55 4.52 16.81
C MET A 57 -4.86 4.41 17.62
N TRP A 58 -4.78 4.26 18.94
CA TRP A 58 -5.91 4.19 19.87
C TRP A 58 -6.09 5.47 20.69
N CYS A 59 -5.36 6.54 20.37
CA CYS A 59 -5.67 7.90 20.83
C CYS A 59 -6.59 8.59 19.81
N ASP A 60 -7.31 9.62 20.22
CA ASP A 60 -8.17 10.44 19.36
C ASP A 60 -7.42 11.53 18.62
N SER A 61 -6.24 11.91 19.11
CA SER A 61 -5.46 12.98 18.49
C SER A 61 -3.95 12.90 18.77
N TRP A 62 -3.16 13.61 17.97
CA TRP A 62 -1.72 13.75 18.23
C TRP A 62 -1.39 14.39 19.59
N PRO A 63 -2.04 15.50 20.01
CA PRO A 63 -1.79 16.07 21.33
C PRO A 63 -2.00 15.07 22.47
N GLU A 64 -3.05 14.26 22.39
CA GLU A 64 -3.32 13.20 23.36
C GLU A 64 -2.23 12.13 23.34
N ALA A 65 -1.85 11.63 22.16
CA ALA A 65 -0.79 10.64 22.00
C ALA A 65 0.55 11.10 22.60
N VAL A 66 0.91 12.37 22.41
CA VAL A 66 2.11 12.99 22.98
C VAL A 66 1.98 13.17 24.48
N ALA A 67 0.83 13.63 24.98
CA ALA A 67 0.60 13.79 26.42
C ALA A 67 0.69 12.43 27.14
N PHE A 68 0.05 11.40 26.59
CA PHE A 68 0.12 10.03 27.09
C PHE A 68 1.57 9.53 27.13
N THR A 69 2.32 9.60 26.02
CA THR A 69 3.69 9.03 26.00
C THR A 69 4.67 9.77 26.89
N ARG A 70 4.50 11.08 27.08
CA ARG A 70 5.27 11.84 28.08
C ARG A 70 4.99 11.36 29.50
N ALA A 71 3.71 11.09 29.82
CA ALA A 71 3.32 10.61 31.14
C ALA A 71 3.68 9.13 31.37
N TYR A 72 3.53 8.28 30.34
CA TYR A 72 3.81 6.86 30.39
C TYR A 72 5.31 6.55 30.54
N ASN A 73 6.19 7.49 30.12
CA ASN A 73 7.64 7.32 30.09
C ASN A 73 8.04 5.99 29.41
N ASP A 74 7.96 5.94 28.08
CA ASP A 74 8.19 4.75 27.25
C ASP A 74 9.54 4.04 27.52
N ARG A 75 10.51 4.74 28.13
CA ARG A 75 11.81 4.16 28.55
C ARG A 75 11.73 3.29 29.80
N SER A 76 10.75 3.48 30.68
CA SER A 76 10.54 2.67 31.89
C SER A 76 9.43 1.61 31.74
N GLY A 77 8.73 1.62 30.60
CA GLY A 77 7.62 0.70 30.32
C GLY A 77 6.36 0.99 31.13
N GLY A 78 6.19 2.23 31.64
CA GLY A 78 4.97 2.67 32.31
C GLY A 78 4.53 1.83 33.51
N ARG A 79 5.49 1.29 34.28
CA ARG A 79 5.23 0.41 35.44
C ARG A 79 4.24 0.96 36.46
N ASP A 80 4.16 2.29 36.59
CA ASP A 80 3.28 2.99 37.54
C ASP A 80 2.06 3.64 36.87
N PHE A 81 1.84 3.42 35.57
CA PHE A 81 0.71 4.02 34.85
C PHE A 81 -0.57 3.18 35.00
N PRO A 82 -1.73 3.78 35.36
CA PRO A 82 -2.98 3.04 35.51
C PRO A 82 -3.34 2.23 34.25
N PRO A 83 -3.49 0.89 34.32
CA PRO A 83 -3.69 0.04 33.14
C PRO A 83 -4.97 0.38 32.35
N ASP A 84 -5.99 0.88 33.03
CA ASP A 84 -7.28 1.30 32.46
C ASP A 84 -7.18 2.58 31.62
N GLN A 85 -6.17 3.41 31.88
CA GLN A 85 -5.91 4.65 31.14
C GLN A 85 -5.04 4.43 29.90
N VAL A 86 -4.37 3.27 29.78
CA VAL A 86 -3.51 2.94 28.64
C VAL A 86 -4.33 2.84 27.35
N PRO A 87 -4.01 3.62 26.30
CA PRO A 87 -4.64 3.51 24.99
C PRO A 87 -4.55 2.08 24.46
N SER A 88 -5.69 1.50 24.10
CA SER A 88 -5.76 0.13 23.61
C SER A 88 -7.03 -0.05 22.78
N PRO A 89 -7.12 -1.08 21.92
CA PRO A 89 -8.34 -1.35 21.17
C PRO A 89 -9.56 -1.50 22.11
N ALA A 90 -9.40 -2.27 23.20
CA ALA A 90 -10.50 -2.53 24.14
C ALA A 90 -11.00 -1.24 24.83
N LYS A 91 -10.07 -0.38 25.27
CA LYS A 91 -10.40 0.94 25.83
C LYS A 91 -11.14 1.79 24.80
N TYR A 92 -10.63 1.85 23.57
CA TYR A 92 -11.20 2.66 22.50
C TYR A 92 -12.65 2.28 22.19
N TRP A 93 -12.92 0.97 22.04
CA TRP A 93 -14.28 0.46 21.79
C TRP A 93 -15.24 0.67 22.96
N ARG A 94 -14.74 0.76 24.19
CA ARG A 94 -15.55 1.04 25.38
C ARG A 94 -15.94 2.52 25.47
N GLU A 95 -15.03 3.40 25.06
CA GLU A 95 -15.20 4.86 25.18
C GLU A 95 -15.89 5.49 23.96
N HIS A 96 -15.87 4.81 22.82
CA HIS A 96 -16.42 5.31 21.57
C HIS A 96 -17.62 4.50 21.08
N SER A 97 -18.67 5.19 20.68
CA SER A 97 -19.78 4.61 19.94
C SER A 97 -19.35 4.17 18.53
N ALA A 98 -20.08 3.22 17.95
CA ALA A 98 -19.88 2.79 16.57
C ALA A 98 -19.96 3.95 15.56
N GLY A 99 -20.80 4.96 15.83
CA GLY A 99 -20.92 6.16 15.01
C GLY A 99 -19.66 7.01 15.01
N GLN A 100 -19.03 7.22 16.17
CA GLN A 100 -17.76 7.96 16.28
C GLN A 100 -16.62 7.23 15.57
N ILE A 101 -16.55 5.90 15.73
CA ILE A 101 -15.56 5.04 15.05
C ILE A 101 -15.72 5.14 13.53
N ALA A 102 -16.96 5.04 13.02
CA ALA A 102 -17.25 5.17 11.60
C ALA A 102 -16.92 6.58 11.08
N GLN A 103 -17.22 7.63 11.86
CA GLN A 103 -16.92 9.01 11.50
C GLN A 103 -15.41 9.25 11.41
N ARG A 104 -14.61 8.72 12.34
CA ARG A 104 -13.13 8.79 12.29
C ARG A 104 -12.61 8.18 10.98
N LEU A 105 -13.06 6.96 10.66
CA LEU A 105 -12.62 6.27 9.45
C LEU A 105 -13.04 7.03 8.18
N MET A 106 -14.29 7.52 8.13
CA MET A 106 -14.81 8.25 6.98
C MET A 106 -14.13 9.61 6.79
N HIS A 107 -13.81 10.31 7.88
CA HIS A 107 -12.99 11.52 7.85
C HIS A 107 -11.63 11.22 7.24
N GLY A 108 -10.92 10.19 7.72
CA GLY A 108 -9.62 9.81 7.19
C GLY A 108 -9.66 9.42 5.71
N LEU A 109 -10.67 8.66 5.28
CA LEU A 109 -10.87 8.32 3.87
C LEU A 109 -11.07 9.58 3.00
N LYS A 110 -11.87 10.54 3.50
CA LYS A 110 -12.06 11.83 2.83
C LYS A 110 -10.76 12.64 2.76
N THR A 111 -9.98 12.68 3.84
CA THR A 111 -8.68 13.35 3.87
C THR A 111 -7.72 12.73 2.86
N LEU A 112 -7.61 11.40 2.83
CA LEU A 112 -6.76 10.68 1.87
C LEU A 112 -7.14 10.96 0.42
N ALA A 113 -8.44 10.94 0.10
CA ALA A 113 -8.93 11.19 -1.25
C ALA A 113 -8.68 12.64 -1.71
N THR A 114 -8.91 13.62 -0.83
CA THR A 114 -8.84 15.05 -1.18
C THR A 114 -7.41 15.60 -1.15
N ARG A 115 -6.60 15.21 -0.17
CA ARG A 115 -5.24 15.74 0.01
C ARG A 115 -4.29 15.28 -1.10
N SER A 116 -4.56 14.12 -1.68
CA SER A 116 -3.79 13.54 -2.79
C SER A 116 -4.11 14.14 -4.16
N ALA A 117 -5.25 14.83 -4.27
CA ALA A 117 -5.77 15.34 -5.53
C ALA A 117 -5.08 16.62 -6.03
N LYS A 118 -3.93 17.01 -5.45
CA LYS A 118 -3.14 18.14 -5.94
C LYS A 118 -2.61 17.84 -7.35
N ALA A 119 -2.61 18.85 -8.23
CA ALA A 119 -2.19 18.73 -9.63
C ALA A 119 -0.76 18.17 -9.81
N THR A 120 0.09 18.33 -8.80
CA THR A 120 1.48 17.86 -8.75
C THR A 120 1.66 16.63 -7.84
N GLY A 121 0.55 15.96 -7.54
CA GLY A 121 0.51 14.75 -6.72
C GLY A 121 0.50 13.47 -7.55
N TYR A 122 0.86 12.38 -6.89
CA TYR A 122 0.95 11.03 -7.47
C TYR A 122 -0.38 10.48 -8.00
N TYR A 123 -1.51 11.08 -7.62
CA TYR A 123 -2.85 10.62 -7.97
C TYR A 123 -3.11 10.56 -9.47
N LYS A 124 -2.50 11.45 -10.27
CA LYS A 124 -2.61 11.43 -11.74
C LYS A 124 -2.06 10.15 -12.35
N PHE A 125 -0.98 9.58 -11.79
CA PHE A 125 -0.45 8.29 -12.21
C PHE A 125 -1.39 7.17 -11.81
N VAL A 126 -1.90 7.20 -10.57
CA VAL A 126 -2.89 6.23 -10.08
C VAL A 126 -4.12 6.20 -10.99
N LEU A 127 -4.66 7.37 -11.34
CA LEU A 127 -5.77 7.51 -12.29
C LEU A 127 -5.43 6.98 -13.67
N LEU A 128 -4.28 7.36 -14.25
CA LEU A 128 -3.88 6.87 -15.57
C LEU A 128 -3.81 5.34 -15.58
N PHE A 129 -3.18 4.73 -14.58
CA PHE A 129 -3.11 3.27 -14.47
C PHE A 129 -4.50 2.64 -14.28
N ALA A 130 -5.31 3.16 -13.36
CA ALA A 130 -6.63 2.61 -13.04
C ALA A 130 -7.59 2.71 -14.23
N LEU A 131 -7.67 3.86 -14.90
CA LEU A 131 -8.51 4.08 -16.07
C LEU A 131 -8.05 3.23 -17.25
N THR A 132 -6.74 3.16 -17.51
CA THR A 132 -6.20 2.32 -18.58
C THR A 132 -6.52 0.85 -18.33
N ALA A 133 -6.28 0.36 -17.11
CA ALA A 133 -6.62 -1.00 -16.71
C ALA A 133 -8.11 -1.28 -16.85
N ALA A 134 -8.99 -0.36 -16.40
CA ALA A 134 -10.43 -0.50 -16.50
C ALA A 134 -10.92 -0.58 -17.95
N VAL A 135 -10.44 0.32 -18.82
CA VAL A 135 -10.79 0.32 -20.26
C VAL A 135 -10.32 -0.97 -20.93
N LEU A 136 -9.08 -1.39 -20.68
CA LEU A 136 -8.54 -2.63 -21.25
C LEU A 136 -9.26 -3.87 -20.72
N ALA A 137 -9.57 -3.92 -19.43
CA ALA A 137 -10.29 -5.02 -18.81
C ALA A 137 -11.74 -5.12 -19.33
N ALA A 138 -12.43 -3.98 -19.48
CA ALA A 138 -13.77 -3.93 -20.05
C ALA A 138 -13.79 -4.41 -21.51
N ARG A 139 -12.81 -4.00 -22.31
CA ARG A 139 -12.68 -4.43 -23.71
C ARG A 139 -12.23 -5.89 -23.87
N GLN A 140 -11.51 -6.43 -22.89
CA GLN A 140 -10.89 -7.76 -22.97
C GLN A 140 -11.26 -8.61 -21.75
N ARG A 141 -12.56 -8.70 -21.45
CA ARG A 141 -13.08 -9.35 -20.25
C ARG A 141 -12.59 -10.80 -20.08
N GLN A 142 -12.53 -11.57 -21.17
CA GLN A 142 -12.06 -12.96 -21.13
C GLN A 142 -10.56 -13.06 -20.79
N LEU A 143 -9.72 -12.24 -21.42
CA LEU A 143 -8.28 -12.19 -21.12
C LEU A 143 -8.04 -11.69 -19.69
N PHE A 144 -8.77 -10.66 -19.26
CA PHE A 144 -8.73 -10.17 -17.90
C PHE A 144 -9.07 -11.26 -16.89
N GLN A 145 -10.19 -11.97 -17.06
CA GLN A 145 -10.60 -13.07 -16.20
C GLN A 145 -9.53 -14.17 -16.15
N ARG A 146 -8.92 -14.51 -17.30
CA ARG A 146 -7.83 -15.48 -17.37
C ARG A 146 -6.58 -15.02 -16.60
N LEU A 147 -6.14 -13.79 -16.80
CA LEU A 147 -4.97 -13.23 -16.10
C LEU A 147 -5.18 -13.18 -14.58
N ILE A 148 -6.39 -12.82 -14.13
CA ILE A 148 -6.75 -12.84 -12.71
C ILE A 148 -6.81 -14.28 -12.19
N ALA A 149 -7.43 -15.22 -12.92
CA ALA A 149 -7.51 -16.61 -12.50
C ALA A 149 -6.13 -17.28 -12.39
N GLU A 150 -5.23 -17.00 -13.34
CA GLU A 150 -3.84 -17.50 -13.32
C GLU A 150 -3.04 -16.97 -12.12
N LYS A 151 -3.39 -15.78 -11.61
CA LYS A 151 -2.70 -15.11 -10.50
C LYS A 151 -3.63 -14.76 -9.35
N LEU A 152 -4.65 -15.59 -9.08
CA LEU A 152 -5.74 -15.24 -8.17
C LEU A 152 -5.23 -14.89 -6.76
N PHE A 153 -4.30 -15.68 -6.23
CA PHE A 153 -3.69 -15.41 -4.94
C PHE A 153 -3.00 -14.04 -4.90
N ALA A 154 -2.19 -13.72 -5.91
CA ALA A 154 -1.51 -12.43 -5.98
C ALA A 154 -2.49 -11.27 -6.15
N ALA A 155 -3.56 -11.46 -6.92
CA ALA A 155 -4.61 -10.45 -7.10
C ALA A 155 -5.35 -10.16 -5.78
N ILE A 156 -5.77 -11.21 -5.06
CA ILE A 156 -6.40 -11.10 -3.73
C ILE A 156 -5.43 -10.46 -2.75
N PHE A 157 -4.17 -10.91 -2.72
CA PHE A 157 -3.14 -10.35 -1.85
C PHE A 157 -2.96 -8.84 -2.11
N CYS A 158 -2.75 -8.42 -3.36
CA CYS A 158 -2.60 -7.00 -3.70
C CYS A 158 -3.84 -6.19 -3.33
N PHE A 159 -5.05 -6.72 -3.58
CA PHE A 159 -6.29 -6.05 -3.22
C PHE A 159 -6.42 -5.88 -1.71
N LEU A 160 -6.26 -6.95 -0.93
CA LEU A 160 -6.34 -6.93 0.52
C LEU A 160 -5.23 -6.05 1.11
N PHE A 161 -4.00 -6.13 0.59
CA PHE A 161 -2.89 -5.30 1.02
C PHE A 161 -3.23 -3.81 0.85
N VAL A 162 -3.63 -3.38 -0.35
CA VAL A 162 -4.00 -1.99 -0.61
C VAL A 162 -5.18 -1.57 0.26
N LEU A 163 -6.23 -2.39 0.35
CA LEU A 163 -7.41 -2.11 1.15
C LEU A 163 -7.07 -1.95 2.64
N SER A 164 -6.34 -2.90 3.22
CA SER A 164 -5.94 -2.86 4.63
C SER A 164 -5.12 -1.62 4.94
N TYR A 165 -4.15 -1.26 4.10
CA TYR A 165 -3.35 -0.07 4.33
C TYR A 165 -4.13 1.24 4.13
N VAL A 166 -5.05 1.31 3.16
CA VAL A 166 -5.95 2.47 3.02
C VAL A 166 -6.79 2.65 4.28
N LEU A 167 -7.36 1.56 4.83
CA LEU A 167 -8.14 1.61 6.06
C LEU A 167 -7.28 1.99 7.27
N LEU A 168 -6.07 1.43 7.39
CA LEU A 168 -5.14 1.78 8.46
C LEU A 168 -4.73 3.26 8.40
N TYR A 169 -4.47 3.80 7.21
CA TYR A 169 -4.10 5.20 7.07
C TYR A 169 -5.28 6.14 7.31
N ALA A 170 -6.48 5.76 6.88
CA ALA A 170 -7.68 6.51 7.20
C ALA A 170 -7.91 6.53 8.72
N TRP A 171 -7.70 5.41 9.39
CA TRP A 171 -7.77 5.33 10.84
C TRP A 171 -6.71 6.19 11.55
N TYR A 172 -5.49 6.19 11.01
CA TYR A 172 -4.34 6.90 11.57
C TYR A 172 -4.34 8.41 11.28
N ASP A 173 -5.21 8.88 10.37
CA ASP A 173 -5.34 10.29 9.98
C ASP A 173 -5.59 11.21 11.19
N ALA A 174 -6.33 10.74 12.19
CA ALA A 174 -6.60 11.48 13.43
C ALA A 174 -5.32 11.78 14.24
N ILE A 175 -4.29 10.95 14.06
CA ILE A 175 -2.98 11.12 14.71
C ILE A 175 -2.07 11.93 13.81
N VAL A 176 -1.81 11.46 12.60
CA VAL A 176 -0.97 12.23 11.69
C VAL A 176 -1.44 12.04 10.26
N SER A 177 -1.54 13.15 9.55
CA SER A 177 -1.93 13.17 8.14
C SER A 177 -0.71 13.61 7.33
N ASP A 178 -0.04 12.64 6.68
CA ASP A 178 1.16 12.89 5.89
C ASP A 178 1.11 12.12 4.55
N SER A 179 1.64 12.76 3.52
CA SER A 179 1.78 12.25 2.15
C SER A 179 2.58 10.94 2.09
N ARG A 180 3.48 10.71 3.05
CA ARG A 180 4.32 9.50 3.14
C ARG A 180 3.53 8.19 3.18
N PHE A 181 2.32 8.22 3.74
CA PHE A 181 1.46 7.03 3.79
C PHE A 181 0.98 6.60 2.41
N ILE A 182 0.71 7.55 1.52
CA ILE A 182 0.23 7.25 0.18
C ILE A 182 1.39 6.82 -0.71
N LEU A 183 2.56 7.41 -0.49
CA LEU A 183 3.80 7.02 -1.17
C LEU A 183 4.19 5.56 -0.93
N SER A 184 3.98 5.03 0.27
CA SER A 184 4.29 3.62 0.55
C SER A 184 3.36 2.65 -0.18
N LEU A 185 2.16 3.08 -0.58
CA LEU A 185 1.25 2.30 -1.44
C LEU A 185 1.47 2.54 -2.93
N PHE A 186 2.10 3.65 -3.29
CA PHE A 186 2.27 4.04 -4.68
C PHE A 186 3.07 3.01 -5.48
N LEU A 187 4.23 2.59 -4.98
CA LEU A 187 5.08 1.65 -5.71
C LEU A 187 4.43 0.25 -5.85
N PRO A 188 3.88 -0.37 -4.78
CA PRO A 188 3.11 -1.62 -4.90
C PRO A 188 1.95 -1.51 -5.90
N PHE A 189 1.21 -0.40 -5.86
CA PHE A 189 0.12 -0.13 -6.81
C PHE A 189 0.64 -0.07 -8.24
N VAL A 190 1.67 0.76 -8.51
CA VAL A 190 2.23 0.91 -9.86
C VAL A 190 2.73 -0.42 -10.40
N PHE A 191 3.39 -1.24 -9.57
CA PHE A 191 3.85 -2.56 -9.98
C PHE A 191 2.70 -3.50 -10.36
N ALA A 192 1.68 -3.61 -9.50
CA ALA A 192 0.52 -4.46 -9.76
C ALA A 192 -0.28 -3.98 -10.98
N ALA A 193 -0.54 -2.68 -11.07
CA ALA A 193 -1.26 -2.07 -12.18
C ALA A 193 -0.49 -2.17 -13.49
N SER A 194 0.83 -1.98 -13.49
CA SER A 194 1.68 -2.16 -14.69
C SER A 194 1.63 -3.58 -15.21
N THR A 195 1.69 -4.57 -14.31
CA THR A 195 1.59 -5.98 -14.69
C THR A 195 0.26 -6.27 -15.40
N LEU A 196 -0.84 -5.72 -14.87
CA LEU A 196 -2.17 -5.88 -15.46
C LEU A 196 -2.29 -5.14 -16.81
N VAL A 197 -1.89 -3.87 -16.86
CA VAL A 197 -1.95 -3.04 -18.06
C VAL A 197 -1.12 -3.64 -19.19
N LEU A 198 0.12 -4.05 -18.92
CA LEU A 198 0.97 -4.71 -19.91
C LEU A 198 0.42 -6.07 -20.32
N GLY A 199 -0.09 -6.86 -19.37
CA GLY A 199 -0.72 -8.16 -19.67
C GLY A 199 -1.92 -8.05 -20.62
N LEU A 200 -2.67 -6.95 -20.56
CA LEU A 200 -3.83 -6.70 -21.41
C LEU A 200 -3.48 -5.95 -22.71
N GLY A 201 -2.49 -5.06 -22.67
CA GLY A 201 -2.26 -4.07 -23.73
C GLY A 201 -1.03 -4.31 -24.60
N LYS A 202 -0.05 -5.12 -24.18
CA LYS A 202 1.28 -5.18 -24.83
C LYS A 202 1.26 -5.46 -26.34
N ASP A 203 0.34 -6.29 -26.81
CA ASP A 203 0.28 -6.74 -28.20
C ASP A 203 -0.61 -5.82 -29.07
N ARG A 204 -1.09 -4.69 -28.51
CA ARG A 204 -1.97 -3.76 -29.21
C ARG A 204 -1.17 -2.70 -29.96
N THR A 205 -1.63 -2.41 -31.17
CA THR A 205 -1.12 -1.33 -32.02
C THR A 205 -2.27 -0.44 -32.47
N PHE A 206 -2.01 0.85 -32.58
CA PHE A 206 -2.95 1.86 -33.04
C PHE A 206 -2.42 2.53 -34.30
N ALA A 207 -3.29 2.81 -35.27
CA ALA A 207 -2.95 3.63 -36.42
C ALA A 207 -3.28 5.10 -36.11
N ILE A 208 -2.25 5.95 -35.99
CA ILE A 208 -2.40 7.38 -35.71
C ILE A 208 -1.61 8.13 -36.78
N ALA A 209 -2.28 9.02 -37.52
CA ALA A 209 -1.67 9.82 -38.59
C ALA A 209 -0.83 8.99 -39.59
N GLY A 210 -1.35 7.82 -39.99
CA GLY A 210 -0.67 6.91 -40.94
C GLY A 210 0.49 6.09 -40.34
N ARG A 211 0.86 6.31 -39.08
CA ARG A 211 1.88 5.52 -38.37
C ARG A 211 1.23 4.47 -37.48
N ARG A 212 1.84 3.29 -37.42
CA ARG A 212 1.49 2.27 -36.41
C ARG A 212 2.29 2.54 -35.15
N ILE A 213 1.60 2.84 -34.07
CA ILE A 213 2.20 3.10 -32.75
C ILE A 213 1.75 2.00 -31.81
N SER A 214 2.69 1.41 -31.07
CA SER A 214 2.36 0.39 -30.08
C SER A 214 1.65 1.00 -28.87
N PHE A 215 0.82 0.20 -28.21
CA PHE A 215 0.21 0.60 -26.94
C PHE A 215 1.26 0.99 -25.89
N ILE A 216 2.37 0.24 -25.84
CA ILE A 216 3.45 0.47 -24.87
C ILE A 216 4.06 1.85 -25.09
N GLU A 217 4.34 2.24 -26.33
CA GLU A 217 4.88 3.58 -26.64
C GLU A 217 3.90 4.68 -26.23
N LEU A 218 2.62 4.55 -26.57
CA LEU A 218 1.59 5.55 -26.19
C LEU A 218 1.45 5.66 -24.67
N PHE A 219 1.44 4.53 -23.97
CA PHE A 219 1.31 4.50 -22.52
C PHE A 219 2.55 5.09 -21.83
N ALA A 220 3.75 4.73 -22.29
CA ALA A 220 5.00 5.29 -21.80
C ALA A 220 5.10 6.80 -22.06
N ALA A 221 4.73 7.25 -23.26
CA ALA A 221 4.69 8.68 -23.59
C ALA A 221 3.73 9.44 -22.66
N SER A 222 2.56 8.86 -22.36
CA SER A 222 1.60 9.45 -21.41
C SER A 222 2.19 9.60 -20.01
N LEU A 223 2.89 8.56 -19.51
CA LEU A 223 3.58 8.61 -18.22
C LEU A 223 4.68 9.68 -18.20
N ILE A 224 5.47 9.77 -19.27
CA ILE A 224 6.53 10.78 -19.42
C ILE A 224 5.93 12.20 -19.40
N CYS A 225 4.85 12.45 -20.15
CA CYS A 225 4.17 13.75 -20.14
C CYS A 225 3.68 14.14 -18.73
N LEU A 226 3.11 13.20 -17.99
CA LEU A 226 2.70 13.45 -16.59
C LEU A 226 3.92 13.74 -15.70
N ALA A 227 5.01 12.99 -15.83
CA ALA A 227 6.23 13.22 -15.06
C ALA A 227 6.89 14.57 -15.39
N LEU A 228 6.97 14.95 -16.67
CA LEU A 228 7.51 16.24 -17.12
C LEU A 228 6.71 17.42 -16.57
N THR A 229 5.40 17.25 -16.40
CA THR A 229 4.54 18.27 -15.76
C THR A 229 4.97 18.49 -14.30
N ASP A 230 5.31 17.43 -13.55
CA ASP A 230 5.79 17.55 -12.16
C ASP A 230 7.20 18.15 -12.10
N VAL A 231 8.10 17.69 -12.97
CA VAL A 231 9.47 18.19 -13.04
C VAL A 231 9.47 19.68 -13.32
N THR A 232 8.72 20.12 -14.33
CA THR A 232 8.62 21.53 -14.71
C THR A 232 8.02 22.37 -13.58
N TYR A 233 6.92 21.91 -12.96
CA TYR A 233 6.30 22.65 -11.85
C TYR A 233 7.26 22.81 -10.66
N ASN A 234 7.93 21.72 -10.25
CA ASN A 234 8.83 21.76 -9.11
C ASN A 234 10.09 22.58 -9.41
N ALA A 235 10.64 22.49 -10.63
CA ALA A 235 11.75 23.33 -11.06
C ALA A 235 11.40 24.82 -10.98
N LEU A 236 10.26 25.23 -11.54
CA LEU A 236 9.79 26.62 -11.45
C LEU A 236 9.57 27.09 -10.02
N ARG A 237 9.02 26.22 -9.16
CA ARG A 237 8.83 26.53 -7.74
C ARG A 237 10.15 26.74 -7.00
N ILE A 238 11.17 25.91 -7.28
CA ILE A 238 12.50 26.05 -6.68
C ILE A 238 13.15 27.35 -7.15
N CYS A 239 13.09 27.65 -8.45
CA CYS A 239 13.64 28.91 -8.98
C CYS A 239 13.03 30.15 -8.30
N ARG A 240 11.70 30.16 -8.07
CA ARG A 240 11.01 31.25 -7.37
C ARG A 240 11.37 31.39 -5.89
N LEU A 241 11.87 30.33 -5.24
CA LEU A 241 12.30 30.37 -3.84
C LEU A 241 13.76 30.84 -3.69
N MET A 242 14.52 30.84 -4.80
CA MET A 242 15.92 31.27 -4.85
C MET A 242 16.09 32.74 -5.28
N THR A 243 15.05 33.34 -5.87
CA THR A 243 14.96 34.77 -6.21
C THR A 243 14.25 35.53 -5.10
#